data_AF-A0A945NAT3-F1
#
_entry.id   AF-A0A945NAT3-F1
#
_cell.length_a   1.000
_cell.length_b   1.000
_cell.length_c   1.000
_cell.angle_alpha   90.00
_cell.angle_beta   90.00
_cell.angle_gamma   90.00
#
_symmetry.space_group_name_H-M   'P 1'
#
loop_
_entity.id
_entity.type
_entity.pdbx_description
1 polymer ?
#
loop_
_entity_poly.entity_id
_entity_poly.type
_entity_poly.pdbx_seq_one_letter_code
_entity_poly.pdbx_strand_id
1 'polypeptide(L)'
;MTDLTTFRTETRTWLEENCPQAMRNLSFHWEDAHLIYSTEAAEVWRERMAGKGWIAPMWPTAYGGGGLSREEAIVLSQEMGRIKATAASSGMGLTMIGPTL
;
A
#
# COMPACT_ATOMS: atom_id res chain seq x y z
N MET A 1 -19.67 -11.21 -7.73
CA MET A 1 -19.17 -9.91 -8.27
C MET A 1 -19.37 -8.72 -7.34
N THR A 2 -20.17 -8.82 -6.27
CA THR A 2 -20.41 -7.72 -5.31
C THR A 2 -19.24 -7.46 -4.35
N ASP A 3 -18.36 -8.44 -4.17
CA ASP A 3 -17.32 -8.43 -3.14
C ASP A 3 -16.20 -7.40 -3.41
N LEU A 4 -15.74 -7.31 -4.66
CA LEU A 4 -14.66 -6.39 -5.06
C LEU A 4 -15.05 -4.91 -4.97
N THR A 5 -16.32 -4.57 -5.22
CA THR A 5 -16.79 -3.17 -5.12
C THR A 5 -16.87 -2.72 -3.66
N THR A 6 -17.32 -3.62 -2.78
CA THR A 6 -17.28 -3.40 -1.32
C THR A 6 -15.85 -3.26 -0.85
N PHE A 7 -14.96 -4.20 -1.20
CA PHE A 7 -13.55 -4.17 -0.86
C PHE A 7 -12.86 -2.87 -1.33
N ARG A 8 -13.18 -2.41 -2.56
CA ARG A 8 -12.68 -1.13 -3.08
C ARG A 8 -13.08 0.05 -2.19
N THR A 9 -14.34 0.08 -1.78
CA THR A 9 -14.89 1.18 -0.98
C THR A 9 -14.27 1.19 0.42
N GLU A 10 -14.18 0.02 1.06
CA GLU A 10 -13.52 -0.15 2.35
C GLU A 10 -12.04 0.22 2.29
N THR A 11 -11.34 -0.25 1.25
CA THR A 11 -9.93 0.08 1.02
C THR A 11 -9.74 1.57 0.84
N ARG A 12 -10.61 2.22 0.04
CA ARG A 12 -10.56 3.66 -0.16
C ARG A 12 -10.71 4.43 1.15
N THR A 13 -11.79 4.16 1.89
CA THR A 13 -12.06 4.84 3.15
C THR A 13 -10.90 4.65 4.13
N TRP A 14 -10.41 3.41 4.24
CA TRP A 14 -9.28 3.11 5.11
C TRP A 14 -8.02 3.86 4.69
N LEU A 15 -7.67 3.87 3.39
CA LEU A 15 -6.51 4.61 2.87
C LEU A 15 -6.65 6.12 3.13
N GLU A 16 -7.84 6.69 2.98
CA GLU A 16 -8.07 8.12 3.21
C GLU A 16 -7.90 8.51 4.69
N GLU A 17 -8.35 7.67 5.61
CA GLU A 17 -8.24 7.88 7.06
C GLU A 17 -6.83 7.56 7.60
N ASN A 18 -6.18 6.54 7.04
CA ASN A 18 -4.97 5.95 7.63
C ASN A 18 -3.68 6.32 6.88
N CYS A 19 -3.72 6.77 5.62
CA CYS A 19 -2.51 7.19 4.91
C CYS A 19 -2.12 8.61 5.32
N PRO A 20 -0.95 8.83 5.97
CA PRO A 20 -0.48 10.16 6.33
C PRO A 20 -0.32 11.03 5.09
N GLN A 21 -0.69 12.32 5.17
CA GLN A 21 -0.56 13.23 4.02
C GLN A 21 0.91 13.41 3.57
N ALA A 22 1.84 13.34 4.51
CA ALA A 22 3.28 13.36 4.24
C ALA A 22 3.76 12.16 3.40
N MET A 23 2.99 11.06 3.35
CA MET A 23 3.26 9.86 2.54
C MET A 23 2.46 9.83 1.24
N ARG A 24 1.81 10.95 0.86
CA ARG A 24 1.07 11.09 -0.40
C ARG A 24 1.77 12.09 -1.31
N ASN A 25 1.64 11.89 -2.63
CA ASN A 25 2.21 12.77 -3.66
C ASN A 25 3.74 12.94 -3.57
N LEU A 26 4.44 11.99 -2.97
CA LEU A 26 5.89 12.02 -2.94
C LEU A 26 6.45 11.50 -4.26
N SER A 27 7.42 12.23 -4.80
CA SER A 27 8.23 11.82 -5.93
C SER A 27 9.68 11.92 -5.49
N PHE A 28 10.34 10.77 -5.37
CA PHE A 28 11.73 10.67 -4.94
C PHE A 28 12.45 9.64 -5.78
N HIS A 29 13.76 9.84 -5.98
CA HIS A 29 14.59 8.86 -6.61
C HIS A 29 14.89 7.73 -5.62
N TRP A 30 15.17 6.51 -6.11
CA TRP A 30 15.35 5.34 -5.23
C TRP A 30 16.50 5.50 -4.24
N GLU A 31 17.51 6.30 -4.57
CA GLU A 31 18.63 6.63 -3.68
C GLU A 31 18.19 7.51 -2.49
N ASP A 32 17.21 8.39 -2.70
CA ASP A 32 16.65 9.30 -1.68
C ASP A 32 15.51 8.66 -0.87
N ALA A 33 15.11 7.45 -1.23
CA ALA A 33 14.02 6.74 -0.56
C ALA A 33 14.23 6.65 0.95
N HIS A 34 15.48 6.44 1.39
CA HIS A 34 15.83 6.36 2.80
C HIS A 34 15.43 7.61 3.60
N LEU A 35 15.48 8.80 3.00
CA LEU A 35 15.09 10.06 3.64
C LEU A 35 13.58 10.09 3.92
N ILE A 36 12.79 9.56 3.00
CA ILE A 36 11.33 9.47 3.14
C ILE A 36 10.97 8.38 4.16
N TYR A 37 11.53 7.19 4.01
CA TYR A 37 11.20 6.02 4.85
C TYR A 37 11.73 6.11 6.28
N SER A 38 12.66 7.03 6.55
CA SER A 38 13.17 7.33 7.89
C SER A 38 12.31 8.35 8.65
N THR A 39 11.26 8.90 8.03
CA THR A 39 10.35 9.82 8.73
C THR A 39 9.40 9.07 9.65
N GLU A 40 8.97 9.73 10.74
CA GLU A 40 7.95 9.19 11.65
C GLU A 40 6.62 8.90 10.91
N ALA A 41 6.26 9.73 9.93
CA ALA A 41 5.10 9.49 9.08
C ALA A 41 5.22 8.19 8.26
N ALA A 42 6.41 7.86 7.77
CA ALA A 42 6.65 6.61 7.07
C ALA A 42 6.62 5.39 8.00
N GLU A 43 7.09 5.55 9.23
CA GLU A 43 6.99 4.52 10.26
C GLU A 43 5.54 4.21 10.63
N VAL A 44 4.75 5.24 10.94
CA VAL A 44 3.31 5.10 11.20
C VAL A 44 2.60 4.48 10.01
N TRP A 45 2.98 4.87 8.79
CA TRP A 45 2.39 4.29 7.58
C TRP A 45 2.72 2.80 7.43
N ARG A 46 3.97 2.43 7.69
CA ARG A 46 4.44 1.04 7.67
C ARG A 46 3.68 0.20 8.68
N GLU A 47 3.54 0.66 9.93
CA GLU A 47 2.83 -0.06 10.98
C GLU A 47 1.35 -0.29 10.65
N ARG A 48 0.66 0.74 10.15
CA ARG A 48 -0.76 0.64 9.73
C ARG A 48 -0.94 -0.40 8.62
N MET A 49 -0.05 -0.38 7.65
CA MET A 49 -0.05 -1.33 6.53
C MET A 49 0.35 -2.75 6.99
N ALA A 50 1.26 -2.86 7.96
CA ALA A 50 1.63 -4.13 8.60
C ALA A 50 0.44 -4.75 9.34
N GLY A 51 -0.28 -3.95 10.13
CA GLY A 51 -1.46 -4.41 10.87
C GLY A 51 -2.59 -4.93 9.97
N LYS A 52 -2.66 -4.44 8.72
CA LYS A 52 -3.58 -4.95 7.69
C LYS A 52 -3.00 -6.10 6.86
N GLY A 53 -1.71 -6.44 7.02
CA GLY A 53 -1.01 -7.40 6.15
C GLY A 53 -0.74 -6.89 4.74
N TRP A 54 -0.94 -5.59 4.48
CA TRP A 54 -0.78 -4.97 3.16
C TRP A 54 0.67 -4.65 2.79
N ILE A 55 1.62 -4.91 3.69
CA ILE A 55 3.05 -4.97 3.34
C ILE A 55 3.32 -6.16 2.41
N ALA A 56 2.58 -7.26 2.56
CA ALA A 56 2.67 -8.43 1.68
C ALA A 56 1.24 -8.91 1.36
N PRO A 57 0.50 -8.15 0.52
CA PRO A 57 -0.93 -8.34 0.39
C PRO A 57 -1.31 -9.74 -0.10
N MET A 58 -0.51 -10.33 -0.99
CA MET A 58 -0.76 -11.66 -1.56
C MET A 58 -0.18 -12.82 -0.73
N TRP A 59 0.58 -12.56 0.33
CA TRP A 59 1.12 -13.65 1.15
C TRP A 59 0.02 -14.29 1.99
N PRO A 60 0.08 -15.61 2.25
CA PRO A 60 -0.88 -16.27 3.12
C PRO A 60 -0.87 -15.65 4.53
N THR A 61 -2.03 -15.54 5.16
CA THR A 61 -2.19 -15.00 6.52
C THR A 61 -1.39 -15.78 7.55
N ALA A 62 -1.15 -17.08 7.31
CA ALA A 62 -0.28 -17.93 8.13
C ALA A 62 1.17 -17.42 8.23
N TYR A 63 1.62 -16.59 7.28
CA TYR A 63 2.94 -15.97 7.26
C TYR A 63 2.89 -14.46 7.55
N GLY A 64 1.76 -13.95 8.08
CA GLY A 64 1.57 -12.52 8.36
C GLY A 64 1.26 -11.66 7.13
N GLY A 65 0.90 -12.29 6.00
CA GLY A 65 0.45 -11.60 4.80
C GLY A 65 -1.03 -11.21 4.81
N GLY A 66 -1.43 -10.38 3.86
CA GLY A 66 -2.80 -9.88 3.74
C GLY A 66 -3.81 -10.91 3.26
N GLY A 67 -3.36 -12.05 2.72
CA GLY A 67 -4.24 -13.11 2.21
C GLY A 67 -5.11 -12.68 1.02
N LEU A 68 -4.80 -11.54 0.40
CA LEU A 68 -5.60 -10.95 -0.66
C LEU A 68 -5.50 -11.78 -1.94
N SER A 69 -6.64 -11.95 -2.58
CA SER A 69 -6.71 -12.46 -3.95
C SER A 69 -6.01 -11.51 -4.91
N ARG A 70 -5.68 -12.01 -6.11
CA ARG A 70 -5.06 -11.19 -7.16
C ARG A 70 -5.91 -9.98 -7.53
N GLU A 71 -7.23 -10.13 -7.54
CA GLU A 71 -8.18 -9.06 -7.90
C GLU A 71 -8.23 -7.98 -6.82
N GLU A 72 -8.24 -8.37 -5.55
CA GLU A 72 -8.19 -7.42 -4.42
C GLU A 72 -6.84 -6.70 -4.35
N ALA A 73 -5.73 -7.39 -4.62
CA ALA A 73 -4.41 -6.76 -4.71
C ALA A 73 -4.35 -5.70 -5.83
N ILE A 74 -5.01 -5.95 -6.97
CA ILE A 74 -5.16 -4.96 -8.05
C ILE A 74 -5.99 -3.76 -7.57
N VAL A 75 -7.11 -4.00 -6.86
CA VAL A 75 -7.94 -2.92 -6.32
C VAL A 75 -7.16 -2.07 -5.30
N LEU A 76 -6.41 -2.70 -4.39
CA LEU A 76 -5.55 -2.02 -3.44
C LEU A 76 -4.52 -1.13 -4.15
N SER A 77 -3.84 -1.67 -5.16
CA SER A 77 -2.88 -0.91 -5.97
C SER A 77 -3.53 0.29 -6.66
N GLN A 78 -4.72 0.11 -7.24
CA GLN A 78 -5.48 1.20 -7.88
C GLN A 78 -5.87 2.31 -6.90
N GLU A 79 -6.38 1.96 -5.71
CA GLU A 79 -6.79 2.96 -4.73
C GLU A 79 -5.58 3.66 -4.07
N MET A 80 -4.46 2.96 -3.85
CA MET A 80 -3.19 3.59 -3.44
C MET A 80 -2.67 4.56 -4.51
N GLY A 81 -2.71 4.17 -5.78
CA GLY A 81 -2.33 5.01 -6.92
C GLY A 81 -3.21 6.26 -7.05
N ARG A 82 -4.51 6.14 -6.78
CA ARG A 82 -5.46 7.27 -6.80
C ARG A 82 -5.06 8.39 -5.85
N ILE A 83 -4.62 8.04 -4.64
CA ILE A 83 -4.16 9.03 -3.64
C ILE A 83 -2.65 9.30 -3.72
N LYS A 84 -1.96 8.72 -4.70
CA LYS A 84 -0.50 8.76 -4.87
C LYS A 84 0.22 8.42 -3.55
N ALA A 85 -0.28 7.40 -2.85
CA ALA A 85 0.33 6.92 -1.62
C ALA A 85 1.65 6.22 -1.94
N THR A 86 2.69 6.56 -1.18
CA THR A 86 3.95 5.82 -1.21
C THR A 86 3.75 4.42 -0.65
N ALA A 87 4.47 3.44 -1.20
CA ALA A 87 4.46 2.08 -0.67
C ALA A 87 4.86 2.07 0.81
N ALA A 88 4.36 1.10 1.57
CA ALA A 88 4.66 0.97 2.99
C ALA A 88 6.12 0.58 3.28
N SER A 89 6.80 0.03 2.27
CA SER A 89 8.19 -0.41 2.36
C SER A 89 8.89 -0.22 1.01
N SER A 90 10.19 0.08 1.04
CA SER A 90 11.05 0.21 -0.14
C SER A 90 11.38 -1.12 -0.81
N GLY A 91 10.84 -2.24 -0.32
CA GLY A 91 11.01 -3.56 -0.93
C GLY A 91 10.45 -3.59 -2.34
N MET A 92 11.33 -3.81 -3.32
CA MET A 92 11.08 -3.91 -4.77
C MET A 92 9.87 -4.77 -5.21
N GLY A 93 9.29 -5.59 -4.32
CA GLY A 93 8.15 -6.45 -4.62
C GLY A 93 6.82 -5.71 -4.83
N LEU A 94 6.62 -4.51 -4.24
CA LEU A 94 5.37 -3.74 -4.42
C LEU A 94 5.47 -2.63 -5.47
N THR A 95 6.64 -2.03 -5.65
CA THR A 95 6.84 -0.92 -6.60
C THR A 95 6.90 -1.38 -8.06
N MET A 96 7.08 -2.68 -8.32
CA MET A 96 7.02 -3.25 -9.68
C MET A 96 5.61 -3.70 -10.14
N ILE A 97 4.53 -3.46 -9.38
CA ILE A 97 3.14 -3.70 -9.83
C ILE A 97 2.49 -2.41 -10.36
N GLY A 98 3.27 -1.61 -11.09
CA GLY A 98 2.79 -0.45 -11.81
C GLY A 98 3.98 0.25 -12.48
N PRO A 99 4.20 0.15 -13.80
CA PRO A 99 3.34 -0.33 -14.89
C PRO A 99 3.96 -1.49 -15.72
N THR A 100 3.15 -2.47 -16.11
CA THR A 100 3.46 -3.31 -17.28
C THR A 100 2.18 -3.58 -18.05
N LEU A 101 1.69 -2.51 -18.69
CA LEU A 101 0.97 -2.52 -19.95
C LEU A 101 1.43 -1.29 -20.73
#